data_AF-A0A7W6E4U0-F1
#
_entry.id   AF-A0A7W6E4U0-F1
#
_cell.length_a   1.000
_cell.length_b   1.000
_cell.length_c   1.000
_cell.angle_alpha   90.00
_cell.angle_beta   90.00
_cell.angle_gamma   90.00
#
_symmetry.space_group_name_H-M   'P 1'
#
loop_
_entity.id
_entity.type
_entity.pdbx_description
1 polymer ?
#
loop_
_entity_poly.entity_id
_entity_poly.type
_entity_poly.pdbx_seq_one_letter_code
_entity_poly.pdbx_strand_id
1 'polypeptide(L)'
;MRDFLRYAATVILALVPTLALAQVNATVMNDDGPFAEGVLSGYIVQHQGRVICENPVAWGKYIACSGKASKRVWVDTNGTLGAYVVVDKSGKELCTNPSVSIQFRGPKSYIICD
;
A
#
# COMPACT_ATOMS: atom_id res chain seq x y z
N MET A 1 17.36 -66.83 -14.04
CA MET A 1 16.53 -66.63 -12.84
C MET A 1 17.15 -65.44 -12.11
N ARG A 2 16.64 -64.21 -12.28
CA ARG A 2 15.56 -63.57 -11.47
C ARG A 2 15.90 -63.76 -9.97
N ASP A 3 16.26 -62.73 -9.21
CA ASP A 3 15.45 -61.53 -8.94
C ASP A 3 16.28 -60.28 -8.57
N PHE A 4 15.85 -59.14 -9.11
CA PHE A 4 16.24 -57.78 -8.74
C PHE A 4 15.31 -57.27 -7.63
N LEU A 5 15.80 -57.09 -6.40
CA LEU A 5 15.07 -56.35 -5.37
C LEU A 5 15.35 -54.85 -5.50
N ARG A 6 14.29 -54.11 -5.85
CA ARG A 6 14.28 -52.65 -6.04
C ARG A 6 14.22 -51.96 -4.66
N TYR A 7 15.20 -51.11 -4.37
CA TYR A 7 15.13 -50.15 -3.27
C TYR A 7 14.14 -49.04 -3.63
N ALA A 8 13.01 -48.99 -2.93
CA ALA A 8 12.08 -47.88 -3.01
C ALA A 8 12.63 -46.71 -2.18
N ALA A 9 13.20 -45.71 -2.85
CA ALA A 9 13.59 -44.45 -2.24
C ALA A 9 12.31 -43.63 -1.96
N THR A 10 11.89 -43.58 -0.69
CA THR A 10 10.78 -42.74 -0.26
C THR A 10 11.23 -41.28 -0.22
N VAL A 11 10.86 -40.50 -1.22
CA VAL A 11 11.09 -39.05 -1.27
C VAL A 11 10.11 -38.38 -0.30
N ILE A 12 10.62 -37.92 0.85
CA ILE A 12 9.86 -37.11 1.79
C ILE A 12 9.72 -35.71 1.20
N LEU A 13 8.54 -35.41 0.65
CA LEU A 13 8.16 -34.09 0.16
C LEU A 13 8.05 -33.14 1.36
N ALA A 14 9.08 -32.31 1.59
CA ALA A 14 9.03 -31.26 2.59
C ALA A 14 8.04 -30.17 2.14
N LEU A 15 6.87 -30.14 2.77
CA LEU A 15 5.91 -29.04 2.68
C LEU A 15 6.54 -27.78 3.28
N VAL A 16 7.04 -26.89 2.42
CA VAL A 16 7.46 -25.55 2.83
C VAL A 16 6.18 -24.74 3.08
N PRO A 17 5.90 -24.26 4.29
CA PRO A 17 4.79 -23.36 4.51
C PRO A 17 5.12 -22.03 3.83
N THR A 18 4.39 -21.69 2.77
CA THR A 18 4.40 -20.35 2.20
C THR A 18 3.76 -19.40 3.20
N LEU A 19 4.57 -18.53 3.81
CA LEU A 19 4.05 -17.41 4.60
C LEU A 19 3.35 -16.45 3.64
N ALA A 20 2.03 -16.61 3.50
CA ALA A 20 1.20 -15.61 2.85
C ALA A 20 1.17 -14.37 3.75
N LEU A 21 1.88 -13.31 3.37
CA LEU A 21 1.71 -12.00 3.98
C LEU A 21 0.31 -11.51 3.61
N ALA A 22 -0.61 -11.49 4.59
CA ALA A 22 -1.91 -10.88 4.40
C ALA A 22 -1.69 -9.40 4.04
N GLN A 23 -2.08 -9.00 2.83
CA GLN A 23 -2.11 -7.59 2.46
C GLN A 23 -3.19 -6.91 3.31
N VAL A 24 -2.78 -6.08 4.26
CA VAL A 24 -3.71 -5.28 5.05
C VAL A 24 -4.24 -4.18 4.13
N ASN A 25 -5.56 -4.13 3.94
CA ASN A 25 -6.19 -3.05 3.19
C ASN A 25 -6.29 -1.83 4.10
N ALA A 26 -5.59 -0.77 3.73
CA ALA A 26 -5.66 0.52 4.36
C ALA A 26 -6.80 1.33 3.75
N THR A 27 -7.42 2.19 4.55
CA THR A 27 -8.58 3.00 4.16
C THR A 27 -8.38 4.46 4.57
N VAL A 28 -8.78 5.39 3.70
CA VAL A 28 -8.82 6.82 4.05
C VAL A 28 -10.05 7.09 4.90
N MET A 29 -9.90 7.72 6.05
CA MET A 29 -10.97 7.98 7.01
C MET A 29 -11.00 9.44 7.48
N ASN A 30 -12.14 9.83 8.02
CA ASN A 30 -12.34 11.02 8.84
C ASN A 30 -13.22 10.69 10.06
N ASP A 31 -13.67 11.71 10.78
CA ASP A 31 -14.60 11.55 11.90
C ASP A 31 -15.97 10.97 11.49
N ASP A 32 -16.35 11.09 10.21
CA ASP A 32 -17.62 10.61 9.66
C ASP A 32 -17.57 9.13 9.21
N GLY A 33 -16.37 8.57 8.95
CA GLY A 33 -16.19 7.17 8.55
C GLY A 33 -15.13 6.92 7.47
N PRO A 34 -15.16 5.73 6.83
CA PRO A 34 -14.22 5.35 5.78
C PRO A 34 -14.52 6.00 4.42
N PHE A 35 -13.55 5.89 3.49
CA PHE A 35 -13.57 6.47 2.14
C PHE A 35 -13.74 7.99 2.14
N ALA A 36 -13.18 8.65 3.16
CA ALA A 36 -13.29 10.09 3.31
C ALA A 36 -12.47 10.86 2.27
N GLU A 37 -12.96 12.03 1.90
CA GLU A 37 -12.26 12.98 1.02
C GLU A 37 -11.71 14.15 1.83
N GLY A 38 -10.48 14.55 1.53
CA GLY A 38 -9.83 15.66 2.22
C GLY A 38 -8.31 15.67 2.12
N VAL A 39 -7.69 16.53 2.91
CA VAL A 39 -6.22 16.67 2.97
C VAL A 39 -5.63 15.64 3.92
N LEU A 40 -4.74 14.79 3.40
CA LEU A 40 -3.93 13.85 4.15
C LEU A 40 -2.77 14.61 4.85
N SER A 41 -3.11 15.39 5.87
CA SER A 41 -2.15 16.23 6.58
C SER A 41 -1.14 15.41 7.37
N GLY A 42 0.15 15.62 7.09
CA GLY A 42 1.27 14.86 7.66
C GLY A 42 1.73 13.68 6.79
N TYR A 43 1.17 13.50 5.59
CA TYR A 43 1.59 12.46 4.66
C TYR A 43 2.55 13.00 3.59
N ILE A 44 3.56 12.21 3.24
CA ILE A 44 4.48 12.44 2.14
C ILE A 44 4.20 11.41 1.05
N VAL A 45 4.05 11.86 -0.20
CA VAL A 45 4.01 10.97 -1.36
C VAL A 45 5.42 10.78 -1.90
N GLN A 46 5.84 9.53 -2.03
CA GLN A 46 7.08 9.14 -2.67
C GLN A 46 6.81 8.33 -3.94
N HIS A 47 7.62 8.57 -4.98
CA HIS A 47 7.64 7.78 -6.20
C HIS A 47 9.09 7.49 -6.57
N GLN A 48 9.43 6.20 -6.74
CA GLN A 48 10.80 5.76 -7.03
C GLN A 48 11.84 6.32 -6.02
N GLY A 49 11.48 6.27 -4.73
CA GLY A 49 12.32 6.76 -3.62
C GLY A 49 12.47 8.28 -3.52
N ARG A 50 11.78 9.07 -4.36
CA ARG A 50 11.82 10.54 -4.33
C ARG A 50 10.52 11.11 -3.78
N VAL A 51 10.63 12.15 -2.96
CA VAL A 51 9.47 12.92 -2.49
C VAL A 51 8.88 13.71 -3.65
N ILE A 52 7.60 13.50 -3.95
CA ILE A 52 6.88 14.20 -5.02
C ILE A 52 6.01 15.33 -4.45
N CYS A 53 5.37 15.10 -3.30
CA CYS A 53 4.59 16.11 -2.61
C CYS A 53 4.38 15.79 -1.12
N GLU A 54 3.96 16.81 -0.37
CA GLU A 54 3.50 16.68 1.02
C GLU A 54 2.03 17.10 1.11
N ASN A 55 1.30 16.50 2.04
CA ASN A 55 -0.12 16.76 2.30
C ASN A 55 -1.00 16.60 1.06
N PRO A 56 -1.01 15.42 0.40
CA PRO A 56 -1.84 15.20 -0.78
C PRO A 56 -3.33 15.26 -0.43
N VAL A 57 -4.16 15.40 -1.45
CA VAL A 57 -5.62 15.40 -1.33
C VAL A 57 -6.16 14.03 -1.74
N ALA A 58 -6.94 13.39 -0.87
CA ALA A 58 -7.77 12.25 -1.21
C ALA A 58 -9.11 12.75 -1.79
N TRP A 59 -9.43 12.33 -3.02
CA TRP A 59 -10.67 12.67 -3.70
C TRP A 59 -11.17 11.49 -4.53
N GLY A 60 -12.31 10.90 -4.14
CA GLY A 60 -12.78 9.62 -4.63
C GLY A 60 -11.68 8.56 -4.56
N LYS A 61 -11.33 8.00 -5.73
CA LYS A 61 -10.24 7.00 -5.87
C LYS A 61 -8.84 7.61 -5.99
N TYR A 62 -8.69 8.93 -5.99
CA TYR A 62 -7.42 9.58 -6.29
C TYR A 62 -6.72 10.09 -5.03
N ILE A 63 -5.40 9.98 -5.02
CA ILE A 63 -4.49 10.71 -4.12
C ILE A 63 -3.70 11.69 -4.97
N ALA A 64 -4.05 12.97 -4.89
CA ALA A 64 -3.52 14.00 -5.77
C ALA A 64 -2.51 14.92 -5.06
N CYS A 65 -1.38 15.18 -5.72
CA CYS A 65 -0.37 16.13 -5.26
C CYS A 65 -0.74 17.61 -5.48
N SER A 66 -1.91 17.88 -6.07
CA SER A 66 -2.49 19.21 -6.23
C SER A 66 -4.00 19.13 -5.98
N GLY A 67 -4.58 20.23 -5.49
CA GLY A 67 -6.00 20.28 -5.17
C GLY A 67 -6.29 21.18 -3.98
N LYS A 68 -7.58 21.36 -3.70
CA LYS A 68 -8.06 22.07 -2.51
C LYS A 68 -9.13 21.22 -1.84
N ALA A 69 -8.92 20.92 -0.57
CA ALA A 69 -9.94 20.37 0.31
C ALA A 69 -9.83 21.05 1.68
N SER A 70 -10.96 21.16 2.38
CA SER A 70 -11.05 21.85 3.67
C SER A 70 -11.00 20.91 4.86
N LYS A 71 -11.35 19.63 4.67
CA LYS A 71 -11.39 18.62 5.72
C LYS A 71 -10.04 17.90 5.81
N ARG A 72 -9.61 17.59 7.03
CA ARG A 72 -8.49 16.68 7.26
C ARG A 72 -8.99 15.24 7.19
N VAL A 73 -8.19 14.38 6.58
CA VAL A 73 -8.39 12.93 6.57
C VAL A 73 -7.08 12.24 6.93
N TRP A 74 -7.16 10.96 7.28
CA TRP A 74 -6.00 10.12 7.60
C TRP A 74 -6.19 8.71 7.05
N VAL A 75 -5.12 7.94 7.01
CA VAL A 75 -5.17 6.49 6.73
C VAL A 75 -5.15 5.75 8.06
N ASP A 76 -6.05 4.78 8.21
CA ASP A 76 -6.32 4.05 9.45
C ASP A 76 -5.21 3.07 9.87
N THR A 77 -4.53 2.45 8.90
CA THR A 77 -3.49 1.45 9.14
C THR A 77 -2.35 1.53 8.13
N ASN A 78 -1.25 0.82 8.43
CA ASN A 78 -0.25 0.46 7.43
C ASN A 78 -0.85 -0.57 6.46
N GLY A 79 -0.45 -0.52 5.18
CA GLY A 79 -0.89 -1.50 4.19
C GLY A 79 -1.05 -0.91 2.81
N THR A 80 -1.92 -1.49 2.00
CA THR A 80 -2.18 -1.03 0.64
C THR A 80 -3.47 -0.21 0.60
N LEU A 81 -3.42 0.99 0.03
CA LEU A 81 -4.65 1.73 -0.33
C LEU A 81 -5.23 1.11 -1.61
N GLY A 82 -5.98 0.02 -1.44
CA GLY A 82 -6.59 -0.69 -2.56
C GLY A 82 -7.55 0.20 -3.36
N ALA A 83 -7.51 0.04 -4.69
CA ALA A 83 -8.27 0.81 -5.68
C ALA A 83 -7.98 2.31 -5.74
N TYR A 84 -6.93 2.80 -5.05
CA TYR A 84 -6.50 4.18 -5.18
C TYR A 84 -5.49 4.37 -6.32
N VAL A 85 -5.49 5.58 -6.90
CA VAL A 85 -4.54 6.01 -7.93
C VAL A 85 -3.85 7.27 -7.44
N VAL A 86 -2.52 7.28 -7.42
CA VAL A 86 -1.73 8.47 -7.09
C VAL A 86 -1.48 9.26 -8.36
N VAL A 87 -1.74 10.57 -8.31
CA VAL A 87 -1.48 11.49 -9.42
C VAL A 87 -0.57 12.64 -9.00
N ASP A 88 0.34 13.04 -9.88
CA ASP A 88 1.23 14.18 -9.65
C ASP A 88 0.51 15.53 -9.81
N LYS A 89 1.26 16.62 -9.66
CA LYS A 89 0.72 17.99 -9.78
C LYS A 89 0.17 18.33 -11.16
N SER A 90 0.63 17.63 -12.21
CA SER A 90 0.14 17.77 -13.59
C SER A 90 -1.09 16.90 -13.88
N GLY A 91 -1.50 16.06 -12.92
CA GLY A 91 -2.59 15.09 -13.09
C GLY A 91 -2.14 13.79 -13.74
N LYS A 92 -0.83 13.56 -13.92
CA LYS A 92 -0.31 12.31 -14.46
C LYS A 92 -0.38 11.22 -13.39
N GLU A 93 -0.90 10.05 -13.75
CA GLU A 93 -0.89 8.87 -12.89
C GLU A 93 0.54 8.38 -12.63
N LEU A 94 0.86 8.19 -11.35
CA LEU A 94 2.15 7.68 -10.88
C LEU A 94 2.07 6.19 -10.58
N CYS A 95 1.07 5.77 -9.81
CA CYS A 95 0.85 4.37 -9.47
C CYS A 95 -0.60 4.08 -9.08
N THR A 96 -0.95 2.80 -9.06
CA THR A 96 -2.21 2.28 -8.51
C THR A 96 -1.93 1.42 -7.30
N ASN A 97 -2.86 1.38 -6.35
CA ASN A 97 -2.74 0.64 -5.09
C ASN A 97 -1.46 1.01 -4.31
N PRO A 98 -1.24 2.30 -3.98
CA PRO A 98 -0.01 2.70 -3.30
C PRO A 98 0.08 2.03 -1.92
N SER A 99 1.31 1.76 -1.50
CA SER A 99 1.58 1.32 -0.14
C SER A 99 1.56 2.51 0.80
N VAL A 100 1.03 2.33 2.00
CA VAL A 100 1.00 3.34 3.05
C VAL A 100 1.73 2.82 4.27
N SER A 101 2.62 3.67 4.76
CA SER A 101 3.28 3.50 6.05
C SER A 101 2.92 4.66 6.97
N ILE A 102 2.07 4.40 7.95
CA ILE A 102 1.78 5.33 9.05
C ILE A 102 2.97 5.33 10.02
N GLN A 103 3.64 6.49 10.07
CA GLN A 103 4.78 6.83 10.93
C GLN A 103 5.84 5.72 11.15
N PHE A 104 6.62 5.43 10.11
CA PHE A 104 7.90 4.76 10.27
C PHE A 104 8.97 5.75 10.79
N ARG A 105 9.26 5.71 12.10
CA ARG A 105 10.39 6.40 12.77
C ARG A 105 10.53 7.90 12.46
N GLY A 106 9.42 8.64 12.37
CA GLY A 106 9.43 10.07 12.14
C GLY A 106 8.05 10.72 12.33
N PRO A 107 7.95 12.06 12.31
CA PRO A 107 6.69 12.76 12.55
C PRO A 107 5.67 12.65 11.39
N LYS A 108 6.08 12.04 10.26
CA LYS A 108 5.31 12.00 9.00
C LYS A 108 5.02 10.57 8.57
N SER A 109 3.88 10.39 7.91
CA SER A 109 3.45 9.14 7.27
C SER A 109 3.81 9.17 5.78
N TYR A 110 3.92 8.00 5.15
CA TYR A 110 4.34 7.87 3.75
C TYR A 110 3.30 7.15 2.91
N ILE A 111 3.09 7.65 1.69
CA ILE A 111 2.36 6.99 0.61
C ILE A 111 3.40 6.74 -0.48
N ILE A 112 3.62 5.47 -0.80
CA ILE A 112 4.75 5.00 -1.61
C ILE A 112 4.21 4.40 -2.90
N CYS A 113 4.67 4.97 -4.01
CA CYS A 113 4.56 4.42 -5.35
C CYS A 113 5.92 3.81 -5.74
N ASP A 114 5.98 2.48 -5.82
CA ASP A 114 7.14 1.73 -6.33
C ASP A 114 6.90 1.27 -7.78
#